data_AF-A0A9D2A2W9-F1
#
_entry.id   AF-A0A9D2A2W9-F1
#
_cell.length_a   1.000
_cell.length_b   1.000
_cell.length_c   1.000
_cell.angle_alpha   90.00
_cell.angle_beta   90.00
_cell.angle_gamma   90.00
#
_symmetry.space_group_name_H-M   'P 1'
#
loop_
_entity.id
_entity.type
_entity.pdbx_description
1 polymer ?
#
loop_
_entity_poly.entity_id
_entity_poly.type
_entity_poly.pdbx_seq_one_letter_code
_entity_poly.pdbx_strand_id
1 'polypeptide(L)'
;MLCENCGKRPAQKFIKNIDGRELVLELCPECFRALYPEKEGGAFASLVGAVGREDAVCPVCGTTFGEFRRTGLLGCAGCYRAFREELLSTVRGVQGKLRHTGKRPETQTEERYDRMRAYITRRETLRGRLEEAMRGHDYAAARRLQRELRELTADGEEIE
;
A
#
# COMPACT_ATOMS: atom_id res chain seq x y z
N MET A 1 -20.84 -0.52 -41.09
CA MET A 1 -20.80 0.85 -40.54
C MET A 1 -19.37 1.14 -40.06
N LEU A 2 -18.93 2.39 -40.10
CA LEU A 2 -17.56 2.79 -39.71
C LEU A 2 -17.50 3.07 -38.20
N CYS A 3 -16.32 2.89 -37.61
CA CYS A 3 -16.04 3.10 -36.18
C CYS A 3 -16.43 4.50 -35.72
N GLU A 4 -17.19 4.61 -34.63
CA GLU A 4 -17.65 5.91 -34.09
C GLU A 4 -16.49 6.78 -33.59
N ASN A 5 -15.41 6.18 -33.10
CA ASN A 5 -14.27 6.93 -32.58
C ASN A 5 -13.32 7.45 -33.67
N CYS A 6 -13.08 6.68 -34.74
CA CYS A 6 -12.04 7.03 -35.72
C CYS A 6 -12.54 7.23 -37.15
N GLY A 7 -13.75 6.78 -37.50
CA GLY A 7 -14.34 6.90 -38.83
C GLY A 7 -13.61 6.18 -39.97
N LYS A 8 -12.47 5.54 -39.72
CA LYS A 8 -11.58 4.99 -40.77
C LYS A 8 -11.78 3.50 -41.05
N ARG A 9 -12.29 2.75 -40.08
CA ARG A 9 -12.32 1.27 -40.08
C ARG A 9 -13.72 0.75 -39.80
N PRO A 10 -14.08 -0.47 -40.25
CA PRO A 10 -15.37 -1.08 -39.94
C PRO A 10 -15.54 -1.24 -38.41
N ALA A 11 -16.72 -0.87 -37.92
CA ALA A 11 -17.11 -1.01 -36.52
C ALA A 11 -17.55 -2.46 -36.20
N GLN A 12 -17.29 -2.89 -34.97
CA GLN A 12 -17.80 -4.11 -34.37
C GLN A 12 -18.51 -3.75 -33.05
N LYS A 13 -19.49 -4.56 -32.66
CA LYS A 13 -20.20 -4.39 -31.38
C LYS A 13 -19.41 -5.02 -30.25
N PHE A 14 -19.14 -4.23 -29.22
CA PHE A 14 -18.55 -4.68 -27.96
C PHE A 14 -19.49 -4.36 -26.80
N ILE A 15 -19.69 -5.31 -25.88
CA ILE A 15 -20.56 -5.15 -24.71
C ILE A 15 -19.67 -5.12 -23.46
N LYS A 16 -19.79 -4.06 -22.66
CA LYS A 16 -19.09 -3.90 -21.37
C LYS A 16 -20.12 -3.72 -20.26
N ASN A 17 -19.94 -4.44 -19.16
CA ASN A 17 -20.73 -4.25 -17.94
C ASN A 17 -20.03 -3.23 -17.04
N ILE A 18 -20.66 -2.09 -16.78
CA ILE A 18 -20.19 -1.07 -15.84
C ILE A 18 -21.34 -0.81 -14.85
N ASP A 19 -21.12 -1.07 -13.57
CA ASP A 19 -22.09 -0.85 -12.48
C ASP A 19 -23.49 -1.46 -12.73
N GLY A 20 -23.52 -2.65 -13.33
CA GLY A 20 -24.77 -3.37 -13.64
C GLY A 20 -25.54 -2.86 -14.86
N ARG A 21 -24.95 -1.94 -15.63
CA ARG A 21 -25.49 -1.47 -16.92
C ARG A 21 -24.66 -2.03 -18.07
N GLU A 22 -25.33 -2.59 -19.06
CA GLU A 22 -24.72 -3.02 -20.31
C GLU A 22 -24.49 -1.80 -21.21
N LEU A 23 -23.22 -1.44 -21.41
CA LEU A 23 -22.80 -0.44 -22.37
C LEU A 23 -22.44 -1.15 -23.69
N VAL A 24 -23.20 -0.85 -24.74
CA VAL A 24 -22.94 -1.34 -26.10
C VAL A 24 -22.13 -0.27 -26.85
N LEU A 25 -20.97 -0.67 -27.38
CA LEU A 25 -20.01 0.19 -28.07
C LEU A 25 -19.84 -0.26 -29.52
N GLU A 26 -19.87 0.65 -30.49
CA GLU A 26 -19.65 0.37 -31.92
C GLU A 26 -18.30 0.91 -32.41
N LEU A 27 -17.23 0.17 -32.12
CA LEU A 27 -15.85 0.60 -32.35
C LEU A 27 -15.10 -0.38 -33.25
N CYS A 28 -14.03 0.07 -33.92
CA CYS A 28 -13.09 -0.87 -34.55
C CYS A 28 -12.21 -1.54 -33.49
N PRO A 29 -11.67 -2.75 -33.74
CA PRO A 29 -10.88 -3.50 -32.75
C PRO A 29 -9.70 -2.72 -32.15
N GLU A 30 -9.03 -1.91 -32.95
CA GLU A 30 -7.92 -1.09 -32.48
C GLU A 30 -8.35 0.05 -31.56
N CYS A 31 -9.44 0.76 -31.90
CA CYS A 31 -9.96 1.82 -31.03
C CYS A 31 -10.53 1.24 -29.74
N PHE A 32 -11.15 0.05 -29.80
CA PHE A 32 -11.63 -0.63 -28.61
C PHE A 32 -10.48 -1.00 -27.67
N ARG A 33 -9.38 -1.60 -28.16
CA ARG A 33 -8.21 -1.91 -27.32
C ARG A 33 -7.51 -0.67 -26.76
N ALA A 34 -7.47 0.42 -27.52
CA ALA A 34 -6.85 1.67 -27.07
C ALA A 34 -7.65 2.35 -25.96
N LEU A 35 -8.99 2.35 -26.05
CA LEU A 35 -9.88 2.98 -25.06
C LEU A 35 -10.20 2.05 -23.88
N TYR A 36 -10.25 0.74 -24.13
CA TYR A 36 -10.57 -0.31 -23.16
C TYR A 36 -9.50 -1.40 -23.18
N PRO A 37 -8.25 -1.10 -22.82
CA PRO A 37 -7.22 -2.12 -22.70
C PRO A 37 -7.69 -3.22 -21.75
N GLU A 38 -7.55 -4.48 -22.15
CA GLU A 38 -7.73 -5.62 -21.26
C GLU A 38 -6.62 -5.55 -20.22
N LYS A 39 -6.90 -4.87 -19.10
CA LYS A 39 -5.96 -4.77 -17.99
C LYS A 39 -6.07 -6.06 -17.20
N GLU A 40 -5.14 -6.98 -17.44
CA GLU A 40 -4.83 -8.02 -16.47
C GLU A 40 -4.28 -7.34 -15.21
N GLY A 41 -5.07 -7.43 -14.14
CA GLY A 41 -4.88 -6.67 -12.91
C GLY A 41 -5.99 -5.63 -12.78
N GLY A 42 -6.96 -5.92 -11.90
CA GLY A 42 -8.22 -5.19 -11.76
C GLY A 42 -8.09 -3.70 -11.46
N ALA A 43 -9.18 -3.05 -11.08
CA ALA A 43 -9.27 -1.59 -10.87
C ALA A 43 -8.11 -0.98 -10.05
N PHE A 44 -7.52 -1.76 -9.13
CA PHE A 44 -6.34 -1.38 -8.35
C PHE A 44 -5.10 -1.07 -9.21
N ALA A 45 -4.81 -1.84 -10.26
CA ALA A 45 -3.63 -1.62 -11.11
C ALA A 45 -3.66 -0.26 -11.83
N SER A 46 -4.86 0.27 -12.10
CA SER A 46 -5.04 1.61 -12.69
C SER A 46 -4.84 2.73 -11.67
N LEU A 47 -5.17 2.48 -10.39
CA LEU A 47 -5.06 3.45 -9.29
C LEU A 47 -3.64 3.56 -8.74
N VAL A 48 -2.88 2.47 -8.79
CA VAL A 48 -1.51 2.38 -8.24
C VAL A 48 -0.50 3.22 -9.02
N GLY A 49 -0.87 3.70 -10.22
CA GLY A 49 -0.01 4.54 -11.05
C GLY A 49 1.17 3.78 -11.66
N ALA A 50 1.67 4.26 -12.79
CA ALA A 50 2.80 3.67 -13.51
C ALA A 50 4.17 4.10 -12.95
N VAL A 51 4.22 4.52 -11.68
CA VAL A 51 5.41 5.14 -11.08
C VAL A 51 5.90 4.28 -9.92
N GLY A 52 7.03 3.61 -10.12
CA GLY A 52 7.67 2.72 -9.15
C GLY A 52 8.71 1.84 -9.83
N ARG A 53 9.72 1.38 -9.10
CA ARG A 53 10.75 0.51 -9.68
C ARG A 53 10.16 -0.87 -9.96
N GLU A 54 10.03 -1.24 -11.22
CA GLU A 54 9.48 -2.55 -11.61
C GLU A 54 10.36 -3.71 -11.13
N ASP A 55 11.67 -3.46 -10.97
CA ASP A 55 12.67 -4.43 -10.55
C ASP A 55 12.79 -4.58 -9.03
N ALA A 56 11.94 -3.93 -8.23
CA ALA A 56 11.98 -4.10 -6.79
C ALA A 56 11.48 -5.50 -6.39
N VAL A 57 12.30 -6.21 -5.61
CA VAL A 57 12.01 -7.57 -5.13
C VAL A 57 12.10 -7.61 -3.61
N CYS A 58 11.15 -8.27 -2.96
CA CYS A 58 11.21 -8.47 -1.52
C CYS A 58 12.33 -9.47 -1.18
N PRO A 59 13.31 -9.11 -0.34
CA PRO A 59 14.40 -10.01 0.03
C PRO A 59 13.96 -11.18 0.93
N VAL A 60 12.73 -11.14 1.46
CA VAL A 60 12.21 -12.15 2.39
C VAL A 60 11.40 -13.22 1.66
N CYS A 61 10.47 -12.83 0.79
CA CYS A 61 9.55 -13.76 0.13
C CYS A 61 9.67 -13.80 -1.40
N GLY A 62 10.55 -12.99 -1.99
CA GLY A 62 10.77 -12.97 -3.44
C GLY A 62 9.67 -12.31 -4.27
N THR A 63 8.56 -11.87 -3.66
CA THR A 63 7.50 -11.13 -4.36
C THR A 63 8.10 -9.92 -5.06
N THR A 64 7.67 -9.65 -6.29
CA THR A 64 8.12 -8.48 -7.06
C THR A 64 7.12 -7.33 -6.96
N PHE A 65 7.56 -6.10 -7.18
CA PHE A 65 6.64 -4.96 -7.22
C PHE A 65 5.67 -5.06 -8.40
N GLY A 66 6.09 -5.65 -9.52
CA GLY A 66 5.20 -5.96 -10.66
C GLY A 66 4.07 -6.93 -10.30
N GLU A 67 4.33 -7.94 -9.46
CA GLU A 67 3.27 -8.82 -8.93
C GLU A 67 2.30 -8.06 -8.03
N PHE A 68 2.79 -7.20 -7.14
CA PHE A 68 1.93 -6.33 -6.34
C PHE A 68 1.07 -5.41 -7.20
N ARG A 69 1.61 -4.81 -8.27
CA ARG A 69 0.83 -3.95 -9.17
C ARG A 69 -0.29 -4.71 -9.88
N ARG A 70 -0.04 -5.96 -10.28
CA ARG A 70 -1.03 -6.80 -10.96
C ARG A 70 -2.11 -7.33 -10.00
N THR A 71 -1.70 -7.83 -8.84
CA THR A 71 -2.59 -8.52 -7.91
C THR A 71 -3.21 -7.61 -6.85
N GLY A 72 -2.55 -6.50 -6.54
CA GLY A 72 -2.83 -5.64 -5.39
C GLY A 72 -2.41 -6.24 -4.04
N LEU A 73 -1.72 -7.38 -4.02
CA LEU A 73 -1.42 -8.14 -2.81
C LEU A 73 0.08 -8.16 -2.53
N LEU A 74 0.43 -8.03 -1.25
CA LEU A 74 1.80 -8.18 -0.75
C LEU A 74 1.97 -9.58 -0.14
N GLY A 75 3.15 -10.19 -0.35
CA GLY A 75 3.41 -11.57 0.09
C GLY A 75 3.78 -11.74 1.58
N CYS A 76 4.46 -10.78 2.20
CA CYS A 76 4.84 -10.86 3.61
C CYS A 76 5.01 -9.46 4.24
N ALA A 77 5.23 -9.42 5.55
CA ALA A 77 5.48 -8.16 6.28
C ALA A 77 6.73 -7.40 5.76
N GLY A 78 7.74 -8.11 5.27
CA GLY A 78 8.94 -7.53 4.67
C GLY A 78 8.67 -6.70 3.42
N CYS A 79 7.58 -6.98 2.69
CA CYS A 79 7.23 -6.25 1.48
C CYS A 79 6.90 -4.77 1.74
N TYR A 80 6.36 -4.44 2.92
CA TYR A 80 6.09 -3.04 3.31
C TYR A 80 7.37 -2.20 3.44
N ARG A 81 8.49 -2.85 3.79
CA ARG A 81 9.81 -2.20 3.84
C ARG A 81 10.46 -2.18 2.46
N ALA A 82 10.41 -3.29 1.75
CA ALA A 82 11.05 -3.44 0.43
C ALA A 82 10.47 -2.48 -0.62
N PHE A 83 9.16 -2.23 -0.58
CA PHE A 83 8.44 -1.38 -1.53
C PHE A 83 7.97 -0.08 -0.91
N ARG A 84 8.64 0.40 0.15
CA ARG A 84 8.14 1.52 0.96
C ARG A 84 7.89 2.76 0.12
N GLU A 85 8.81 3.12 -0.75
CA GLU A 85 8.71 4.36 -1.54
C GLU A 85 7.56 4.28 -2.54
N GLU A 86 7.45 3.14 -3.22
CA GLU A 86 6.41 2.87 -4.18
C GLU A 86 5.04 2.80 -3.51
N LEU A 87 4.91 2.07 -2.40
CA LEU A 87 3.69 1.98 -1.60
C LEU A 87 3.24 3.36 -1.11
N LEU A 88 4.15 4.22 -0.66
CA LEU A 88 3.79 5.58 -0.25
C LEU A 88 3.24 6.40 -1.42
N SER A 89 3.84 6.29 -2.62
CA SER A 89 3.31 6.98 -3.80
C SER A 89 1.91 6.49 -4.18
N THR A 90 1.70 5.18 -4.20
CA THR A 90 0.42 4.51 -4.44
C THR A 90 -0.64 4.94 -3.44
N VAL A 91 -0.30 4.86 -2.15
CA VAL A 91 -1.18 5.21 -1.04
C VAL A 91 -1.59 6.68 -1.15
N ARG A 92 -0.64 7.59 -1.46
CA ARG A 92 -0.95 9.00 -1.71
C ARG A 92 -1.85 9.19 -2.93
N GLY A 93 -1.66 8.42 -4.01
CA GLY A 93 -2.51 8.47 -5.19
C GLY A 93 -3.96 8.05 -4.91
N VAL A 94 -4.16 7.01 -4.10
CA VAL A 94 -5.50 6.48 -3.77
C VAL A 94 -6.22 7.32 -2.73
N GLN A 95 -5.55 7.66 -1.62
CA GLN A 95 -6.18 8.27 -0.46
C GLN A 95 -5.88 9.77 -0.30
N GLY A 96 -5.08 10.35 -1.20
CA GLY A 96 -4.67 11.76 -1.22
C GLY A 96 -3.58 12.13 -0.20
N LYS A 97 -3.70 11.67 1.06
CA LYS A 97 -2.76 11.98 2.15
C LYS A 97 -2.11 10.72 2.69
N LEU A 98 -0.84 10.78 3.09
CA LEU A 98 -0.15 9.64 3.74
C LEU A 98 -0.58 9.44 5.20
N ARG A 99 -1.29 10.41 5.78
CA ARG A 99 -1.76 10.39 7.15
C ARG A 99 -3.27 10.63 7.15
N HIS A 100 -4.00 9.74 7.83
CA HIS A 100 -5.40 9.96 8.14
C HIS A 100 -5.50 11.12 9.14
N THR A 101 -6.27 12.13 8.79
CA THR A 101 -6.59 13.28 9.67
C THR A 101 -8.09 13.41 9.88
N GLY A 102 -8.88 12.36 9.57
CA GLY A 102 -10.34 12.39 9.49
C GLY A 102 -11.07 11.71 10.66
N LYS A 103 -12.34 11.33 10.43
CA LYS A 103 -13.27 10.74 11.41
C LYS A 103 -12.58 9.71 12.32
N ARG A 104 -12.71 9.96 13.63
CA ARG A 104 -12.30 9.07 14.72
C ARG A 104 -13.54 8.35 15.25
N PRO A 105 -13.45 7.09 15.65
CA PRO A 105 -14.51 6.45 16.43
C PRO A 105 -14.78 7.28 17.69
N GLU A 106 -16.04 7.54 18.03
CA GLU A 106 -16.42 8.32 19.22
C GLU A 106 -15.85 7.73 20.52
N THR A 107 -15.53 6.42 20.51
CA THR A 107 -14.94 5.67 21.60
C THR A 107 -13.44 5.91 21.83
N GLN A 108 -12.74 6.64 20.96
CA GLN A 108 -11.33 6.97 21.13
C GLN A 108 -11.11 8.48 21.23
N THR A 109 -10.69 8.93 22.42
CA THR A 109 -10.27 10.32 22.65
C THR A 109 -8.98 10.62 21.89
N GLU A 110 -8.78 11.89 21.55
CA GLU A 110 -7.54 12.37 20.93
C GLU A 110 -6.31 12.00 21.77
N GLU A 111 -6.43 12.15 23.09
CA GLU A 111 -5.40 11.76 24.05
C GLU A 111 -5.05 10.27 23.97
N ARG A 112 -6.03 9.38 23.85
CA ARG A 112 -5.79 7.93 23.75
C ARG A 112 -5.03 7.58 22.48
N TYR A 113 -5.41 8.19 21.36
CA TYR A 113 -4.74 7.98 20.07
C TYR A 113 -3.29 8.48 20.11
N ASP A 114 -3.05 9.66 20.67
CA ASP A 114 -1.71 10.24 20.76
C ASP A 114 -0.83 9.45 21.74
N ARG A 115 -1.38 8.98 22.86
CA ARG A 115 -0.68 8.05 23.78
C ARG A 115 -0.31 6.75 23.09
N MET A 116 -1.25 6.12 22.38
CA MET A 116 -0.98 4.87 21.64
C MET A 116 0.12 5.08 20.58
N ARG A 117 0.07 6.20 19.86
CA ARG A 117 1.08 6.54 18.85
C ARG A 117 2.45 6.80 19.45
N ALA A 118 2.51 7.53 20.57
CA ALA A 118 3.75 7.78 21.31
C ALA A 118 4.35 6.47 21.83
N TYR A 119 3.51 5.57 22.37
CA TYR A 119 3.89 4.22 22.80
C TYR A 119 4.53 3.43 21.65
N ILE A 120 3.85 3.31 20.50
CA ILE A 120 4.36 2.56 19.34
C ILE A 120 5.72 3.11 18.89
N THR A 121 5.81 4.43 18.73
CA THR A 121 7.03 5.10 18.25
C THR A 121 8.20 4.91 19.22
N ARG A 122 7.95 5.05 20.53
CA ARG A 122 8.97 4.87 21.56
C ARG A 122 9.45 3.41 21.60
N ARG A 123 8.53 2.44 21.50
CA ARG A 123 8.85 1.02 21.50
C ARG A 123 9.73 0.63 20.32
N GLU A 124 9.42 1.11 19.12
CA GLU A 124 10.25 0.88 17.93
C GLU A 124 11.65 1.48 18.08
N THR A 125 11.74 2.71 18.60
CA THR A 125 13.03 3.38 18.85
C THR A 125 13.90 2.57 19.83
N LEU A 126 13.31 2.10 20.93
CA LEU A 126 14.03 1.30 21.93
C LEU A 126 14.48 -0.06 21.37
N ARG A 127 13.65 -0.71 20.54
CA ARG A 127 14.04 -1.96 19.85
C ARG A 127 15.23 -1.75 18.92
N GLY A 128 15.22 -0.69 18.10
CA GLY A 128 16.34 -0.37 17.22
C GLY A 128 17.64 -0.09 17.97
N ARG A 129 17.57 0.69 19.06
CA ARG A 129 18.73 0.96 19.93
C ARG A 129 19.25 -0.30 20.62
N LEU A 130 18.36 -1.21 21.01
CA LEU A 130 18.74 -2.49 21.61
C LEU A 130 19.50 -3.36 20.60
N GLU A 131 19.00 -3.46 19.36
CA GLU A 131 19.68 -4.18 18.28
C GLU A 131 21.07 -3.59 17.97
N GLU A 132 21.20 -2.27 18.00
CA GLU A 132 22.49 -1.58 17.82
C GLU A 132 23.46 -1.85 18.99
N ALA A 133 23.00 -1.74 20.24
CA ALA A 133 23.82 -2.04 21.42
C ALA A 133 24.29 -3.51 21.44
N MET A 134 23.43 -4.44 21.03
CA MET A 134 23.78 -5.86 20.90
C MET A 134 24.82 -6.10 19.82
N ARG A 135 24.70 -5.44 18.65
CA ARG A 135 25.71 -5.50 17.57
C ARG A 135 27.04 -4.88 17.99
N GLY A 136 27.02 -3.81 18.77
CA GLY A 136 28.20 -3.14 19.31
C GLY A 136 28.80 -3.79 20.56
N HIS A 137 28.27 -4.93 21.01
CA HIS A 137 28.67 -5.62 22.25
C HIS A 137 28.58 -4.76 23.53
N ASP A 138 27.77 -3.70 23.54
CA ASP A 138 27.48 -2.91 24.74
C ASP A 138 26.36 -3.56 25.55
N TYR A 139 26.72 -4.60 26.30
CA TYR A 139 25.78 -5.35 27.14
C TYR A 139 25.20 -4.52 28.29
N ALA A 140 25.88 -3.46 28.72
CA ALA A 140 25.37 -2.58 29.78
C ALA A 140 24.24 -1.70 29.25
N ALA A 141 24.41 -1.11 28.06
CA ALA A 141 23.33 -0.40 27.37
C ALA A 141 22.17 -1.35 27.01
N ALA A 142 22.46 -2.54 26.48
CA ALA A 142 21.43 -3.52 26.14
C ALA A 142 20.54 -3.89 27.34
N ARG A 143 21.14 -4.14 28.53
CA ARG A 143 20.37 -4.41 29.76
C ARG A 143 19.49 -3.24 30.19
N ARG A 144 19.97 -2.00 30.06
CA ARG A 144 19.18 -0.79 30.35
C ARG A 144 17.99 -0.67 29.39
N LEU A 145 18.24 -0.81 28.09
CA LEU A 145 17.21 -0.74 27.05
C LEU A 145 16.16 -1.85 27.19
N GLN A 146 16.55 -3.06 27.58
CA GLN A 146 15.60 -4.15 27.88
C GLN A 146 14.72 -3.86 29.11
N ARG A 147 15.23 -3.13 30.10
CA ARG A 147 14.43 -2.69 31.25
C ARG A 147 13.42 -1.63 30.82
N GLU A 148 13.87 -0.60 30.11
CA GLU A 148 12.99 0.44 29.56
C GLU A 148 11.91 -0.14 28.65
N LEU A 149 12.24 -1.16 27.85
CA LEU A 149 11.27 -1.82 26.97
C LEU A 149 10.20 -2.59 27.78
N ARG A 150 10.59 -3.22 28.89
CA ARG A 150 9.68 -3.95 29.78
C ARG A 150 8.73 -3.01 30.53
N GLU A 151 9.27 -1.92 31.06
CA GLU A 151 8.49 -0.86 31.71
C GLU A 151 7.48 -0.28 30.72
N LEU A 152 7.94 0.11 29.52
CA LEU A 152 7.05 0.63 28.49
C LEU A 152 5.96 -0.37 28.08
N THR A 153 6.27 -1.67 27.96
CA THR A 153 5.24 -2.67 27.62
C THR A 153 4.17 -2.82 28.69
N ALA A 154 4.53 -2.70 29.97
CA ALA A 154 3.55 -2.71 31.06
C ALA A 154 2.64 -1.48 30.98
N ASP A 155 3.20 -0.29 30.72
CA ASP A 155 2.43 0.94 30.53
C ASP A 155 1.51 0.87 29.30
N GLY A 156 1.84 0.06 28.30
CA GLY A 156 1.07 -0.12 27.08
C GLY A 156 -0.17 -0.99 27.24
N GLU A 157 -0.15 -1.97 28.15
CA GLU A 157 -1.29 -2.83 28.47
C GLU A 157 -2.42 -2.05 29.18
N GLU A 158 -2.10 -0.92 29.82
CA GLU A 158 -3.08 -0.01 30.42
C GLU A 158 -3.77 0.93 29.40
N ILE A 159 -3.34 0.92 28.13
CA ILE A 159 -3.89 1.76 27.06
C ILE A 159 -4.99 1.00 26.25
N GLU A 160 -5.06 -0.33 26.36
CA GLU A 160 -6.13 -1.18 25.79
C GLU A 160 -7.46 -1.07 26.55
#